data_AF-A0A7C3WR59-F1
#
_entry.id   AF-A0A7C3WR59-F1
#
_cell.length_a   1.000
_cell.length_b   1.000
_cell.length_c   1.000
_cell.angle_alpha   90.00
_cell.angle_beta   90.00
_cell.angle_gamma   90.00
#
_symmetry.space_group_name_H-M   'P 1'
#
loop_
_entity.id
_entity.type
_entity.pdbx_description
1 polymer ?
#
loop_
_entity_poly.entity_id
_entity_poly.type
_entity_poly.pdbx_seq_one_letter_code
_entity_poly.pdbx_strand_id
1 'polypeptide(L)'
;RERARRGPLETQRLLTPEPVDLSPSDAALLLEHRLVLQQVGLLVEPFGGSTVVVLGCPNLGRPIGAAELVHAVLEKLAEAGRTPSREELADALLHTLACRAAVKAGDPLRPEEIEALLARRHLAVQSHHCPHGRPTAILLTRQELDRQFKRT
;
A
#
# COMPACT_ATOMS: atom_id res chain seq x y z
N ARG A 1 -3.14 -7.30 -5.94
CA ARG A 1 -2.03 -8.09 -6.52
C ARG A 1 -2.42 -8.69 -7.86
N GLU A 2 -3.48 -9.50 -7.97
CA GLU A 2 -3.87 -10.09 -9.27
C GLU A 2 -4.15 -9.04 -10.37
N ARG A 3 -4.91 -7.98 -10.05
CA ARG A 3 -5.14 -6.86 -10.99
C ARG A 3 -3.83 -6.26 -11.51
N ALA A 4 -2.88 -5.99 -10.61
CA ALA A 4 -1.56 -5.45 -10.96
C ALA A 4 -0.70 -6.40 -11.82
N ARG A 5 -0.89 -7.72 -11.68
CA ARG A 5 -0.17 -8.72 -12.49
C ARG A 5 -0.72 -8.87 -13.90
N ARG A 6 -2.03 -8.64 -14.09
CA ARG A 6 -2.71 -8.82 -15.38
C ARG A 6 -2.43 -7.68 -16.37
N GLY A 7 -2.07 -6.50 -15.89
CA GLY A 7 -1.97 -5.32 -16.73
C GLY A 7 -1.65 -4.06 -15.95
N PRO A 8 -1.52 -2.91 -16.65
CA PRO A 8 -1.40 -1.62 -16.01
C PRO A 8 -2.56 -1.38 -15.04
N LEU A 9 -2.29 -0.68 -13.95
CA LEU A 9 -3.35 -0.29 -13.03
C LEU A 9 -4.19 0.83 -13.64
N GLU A 10 -5.49 0.77 -13.41
CA GLU A 10 -6.40 1.85 -13.79
C GLU A 10 -6.03 3.12 -13.03
N THR A 11 -5.98 4.24 -13.74
CA THR A 11 -5.66 5.54 -13.17
C THR A 11 -6.92 6.34 -12.90
N GLN A 12 -7.04 6.88 -11.70
CA GLN A 12 -7.98 7.95 -11.39
C GLN A 12 -7.26 9.31 -11.49
N ARG A 13 -7.68 10.15 -12.44
CA ARG A 13 -7.22 11.54 -12.53
C ARG A 13 -7.69 12.30 -11.29
N LEU A 14 -6.83 13.16 -10.76
CA LEU A 14 -7.21 14.06 -9.67
C LEU A 14 -8.08 15.19 -10.23
N LEU A 15 -9.09 15.60 -9.45
CA LEU A 15 -9.91 16.77 -9.78
C LEU A 15 -9.06 18.04 -9.79
N THR A 16 -8.16 18.14 -8.83
CA THR A 16 -7.16 19.20 -8.71
C THR A 16 -5.78 18.54 -8.68
N PRO A 17 -4.88 18.85 -9.61
CA PRO A 17 -3.49 18.41 -9.55
C PRO A 17 -2.84 18.76 -8.20
N GLU A 18 -2.11 17.83 -7.62
CA GLU A 18 -1.48 18.00 -6.29
C GLU A 18 0.03 18.20 -6.46
N PRO A 19 0.58 19.39 -6.15
CA PRO A 19 2.03 19.60 -6.13
C PRO A 19 2.64 18.90 -4.91
N VAL A 20 3.79 18.27 -5.10
CA VAL A 20 4.57 17.58 -4.07
C VAL A 20 6.00 18.09 -4.13
N ASP A 21 6.43 18.76 -3.07
CA ASP A 21 7.79 19.26 -2.93
C ASP A 21 8.72 18.12 -2.50
N LEU A 22 9.79 17.94 -3.27
CA LEU A 22 10.77 16.87 -3.05
C LEU A 22 12.18 17.45 -2.93
N SER A 23 13.14 16.61 -2.56
CA SER A 23 14.55 16.94 -2.77
C SER A 23 14.88 16.93 -4.28
N PRO A 24 15.90 17.68 -4.74
CA PRO A 24 16.29 17.66 -6.15
C PRO A 24 16.62 16.26 -6.68
N SER A 25 17.24 15.42 -5.83
CA SER A 25 17.56 14.02 -6.16
C SER A 25 16.30 13.17 -6.31
N ASP A 26 15.32 13.33 -5.41
CA ASP A 26 14.08 12.56 -5.46
C ASP A 26 13.22 12.97 -6.66
N ALA A 27 13.12 14.26 -6.95
CA ALA A 27 12.41 14.75 -8.12
C ALA A 27 13.03 14.19 -9.41
N ALA A 28 14.37 14.21 -9.53
CA ALA A 28 15.07 13.62 -10.67
C ALA A 28 14.81 12.11 -10.80
N LEU A 29 14.94 11.37 -9.68
CA LEU A 29 14.72 9.92 -9.63
C LEU A 29 13.29 9.54 -10.06
N LEU A 30 12.29 10.27 -9.56
CA LEU A 30 10.88 10.05 -9.89
C LEU A 30 10.61 10.31 -11.38
N LEU A 31 11.15 11.42 -11.91
CA LEU A 31 10.95 11.83 -13.31
C LEU A 31 11.68 10.90 -14.30
N GLU A 32 12.85 10.37 -13.94
CA GLU A 32 13.56 9.34 -14.71
C GLU A 32 12.68 8.09 -14.89
N HIS A 33 11.91 7.73 -13.86
CA HIS A 33 11.09 6.53 -13.83
C HIS A 33 9.63 6.77 -14.26
N ARG A 34 9.28 7.97 -14.74
CA ARG A 34 7.88 8.36 -15.04
C ARG A 34 7.10 7.36 -15.90
N LEU A 35 7.76 6.69 -16.87
CA LEU A 35 7.10 5.73 -17.75
C LEU A 35 6.65 4.47 -17.00
N VAL A 36 7.43 3.97 -16.05
CA VAL A 36 7.02 2.83 -15.23
C VAL A 36 5.99 3.24 -14.17
N LEU A 37 6.06 4.48 -13.68
CA LEU A 37 5.05 5.04 -12.76
C LEU A 37 3.66 5.10 -13.41
N GLN A 38 3.60 5.48 -14.68
CA GLN A 38 2.36 5.48 -15.45
C GLN A 38 1.73 4.08 -15.54
N GLN A 39 2.53 3.02 -15.61
CA GLN A 39 2.02 1.65 -15.66
C GLN A 39 1.40 1.20 -14.33
N VAL A 40 1.80 1.80 -13.20
CA VAL A 40 1.17 1.58 -11.89
C VAL A 40 0.15 2.66 -11.54
N GLY A 41 -0.28 3.45 -12.51
CA GLY A 41 -1.35 4.43 -12.39
C GLY A 41 -0.96 5.74 -11.70
N LEU A 42 0.34 5.99 -11.47
CA LEU A 42 0.83 7.24 -10.91
C LEU A 42 1.29 8.17 -12.03
N LEU A 43 0.56 9.26 -12.24
CA LEU A 43 0.86 10.25 -13.28
C LEU A 43 1.52 11.47 -12.66
N VAL A 44 2.79 11.69 -13.00
CA VAL A 44 3.59 12.81 -12.49
C VAL A 44 4.20 13.62 -13.62
N GLU A 45 4.26 14.92 -13.42
CA GLU A 45 4.90 15.88 -14.33
C GLU A 45 5.80 16.85 -13.55
N PRO A 46 6.84 17.42 -14.18
CA PRO A 46 7.64 18.46 -13.54
C PRO A 46 6.81 19.74 -13.36
N PHE A 47 6.94 20.38 -12.20
CA PHE A 47 6.23 21.65 -11.89
C PHE A 47 7.18 22.82 -11.61
N GLY A 48 8.49 22.62 -11.78
CA GLY A 48 9.54 23.61 -11.54
C GLY A 48 10.29 23.37 -10.23
N GLY A 49 11.56 23.78 -10.19
CA GLY A 49 12.44 23.51 -9.04
C GLY A 49 12.55 22.00 -8.77
N SER A 50 12.34 21.60 -7.52
CA SER A 50 12.25 20.20 -7.08
C SER A 50 10.81 19.76 -6.81
N THR A 51 9.82 20.47 -7.35
CA THR A 51 8.40 20.15 -7.21
C THR A 51 7.91 19.33 -8.40
N VAL A 52 7.19 18.25 -8.10
CA VAL A 52 6.46 17.44 -9.08
C VAL A 52 4.97 17.64 -8.88
N VAL A 53 4.19 17.64 -9.96
CA VAL A 53 2.73 17.67 -9.87
C VAL A 53 2.18 16.28 -10.14
N VAL A 54 1.33 15.80 -9.24
CA VAL A 54 0.58 14.56 -9.42
C VAL A 54 -0.74 14.88 -10.12
N LEU A 55 -0.98 14.25 -11.26
CA LEU A 55 -2.18 14.42 -12.07
C LEU A 55 -3.17 13.28 -11.92
N GLY A 56 -2.73 12.15 -11.37
CA GLY A 56 -3.54 10.95 -11.21
C GLY A 56 -2.84 9.89 -10.38
N CYS A 57 -3.66 9.11 -9.69
CA CYS A 57 -3.24 8.05 -8.78
C CYS A 57 -3.92 6.74 -9.18
N PRO A 58 -3.36 5.57 -8.83
CA PRO A 58 -4.01 4.30 -9.13
C PRO A 58 -5.35 4.15 -8.41
N ASN A 59 -6.35 3.62 -9.12
CA ASN A 59 -7.65 3.29 -8.57
C ASN A 59 -7.60 1.97 -7.78
N LEU A 60 -7.15 2.07 -6.54
CA LEU A 60 -6.99 0.95 -5.62
C LEU A 60 -8.20 0.72 -4.70
N GLY A 61 -9.34 1.37 -4.97
CA GLY A 61 -10.59 1.22 -4.21
C GLY A 61 -10.67 2.02 -2.90
N ARG A 62 -9.60 2.70 -2.50
CA ARG A 62 -9.61 3.70 -1.43
C ARG A 62 -8.65 4.85 -1.78
N PRO A 63 -9.02 6.11 -1.52
CA PRO A 63 -8.11 7.24 -1.72
C PRO A 63 -6.89 7.14 -0.79
N ILE A 64 -5.73 7.44 -1.35
CA ILE A 64 -4.46 7.67 -0.66
C ILE A 64 -3.99 9.05 -1.13
N GLY A 65 -3.39 9.86 -0.26
CA GLY A 65 -2.84 11.15 -0.64
C GLY A 65 -1.74 11.01 -1.69
N ALA A 66 -1.65 12.00 -2.59
CA ALA A 66 -0.70 11.91 -3.69
C ALA A 66 0.75 11.97 -3.20
N ALA A 67 1.05 12.88 -2.26
CA ALA A 67 2.36 12.95 -1.62
C ALA A 67 2.79 11.60 -1.00
N GLU A 68 1.86 10.90 -0.35
CA GLU A 68 2.14 9.63 0.33
C GLU A 68 2.46 8.52 -0.68
N LEU A 69 1.76 8.47 -1.81
CA LEU A 69 2.06 7.56 -2.91
C LEU A 69 3.43 7.86 -3.52
N VAL A 70 3.75 9.13 -3.72
CA VAL A 70 5.05 9.57 -4.24
C VAL A 70 6.18 9.12 -3.30
N HIS A 71 6.06 9.35 -2.00
CA HIS A 71 7.08 8.92 -1.04
C HIS A 71 7.24 7.39 -0.97
N ALA A 72 6.15 6.62 -0.98
CA ALA A 72 6.22 5.16 -1.00
C ALA A 72 6.93 4.61 -2.25
N VAL A 73 6.73 5.27 -3.40
CA VAL A 73 7.42 4.94 -4.65
C VAL A 73 8.89 5.32 -4.57
N LEU A 74 9.23 6.50 -4.04
CA LEU A 74 10.60 6.96 -3.88
C LEU A 74 11.42 6.03 -2.98
N GLU A 75 10.85 5.60 -1.84
CA GLU A 75 11.45 4.58 -0.98
C GLU A 75 11.80 3.33 -1.80
N LYS A 76 10.85 2.87 -2.63
CA LYS A 76 11.08 1.66 -3.44
C LYS A 76 12.14 1.85 -4.53
N LEU A 77 12.16 3.02 -5.17
CA LEU A 77 13.16 3.37 -6.18
C LEU A 77 14.57 3.45 -5.57
N ALA A 78 14.68 4.06 -4.39
CA ALA A 78 15.94 4.18 -3.66
C ALA A 78 16.49 2.82 -3.21
N GLU A 79 15.63 1.92 -2.71
CA GLU A 79 16.02 0.56 -2.32
C GLU A 79 16.51 -0.30 -3.49
N ALA A 80 15.87 -0.15 -4.67
CA ALA A 80 16.13 -1.05 -5.79
C ALA A 80 17.49 -0.83 -6.43
N GLY A 81 18.02 0.42 -6.41
CA GLY A 81 19.28 0.78 -7.09
C GLY A 81 19.26 0.57 -8.62
N ARG A 82 18.09 0.28 -9.18
CA ARG A 82 17.79 0.06 -10.61
C ARG A 82 16.34 0.46 -10.87
N THR A 83 15.96 0.53 -12.14
CA THR A 83 14.55 0.61 -12.52
C THR A 83 13.79 -0.63 -12.01
N PRO A 84 12.81 -0.46 -11.10
CA PRO A 84 11.96 -1.55 -10.65
C PRO A 84 11.00 -1.95 -11.77
N SER A 85 10.63 -3.23 -11.78
CA SER A 85 9.52 -3.71 -12.60
C SER A 85 8.21 -3.07 -12.12
N ARG A 86 7.21 -3.05 -13.03
CA ARG A 86 5.86 -2.64 -12.70
C ARG A 86 5.30 -3.43 -11.52
N GLU A 87 5.54 -4.73 -11.48
CA GLU A 87 5.07 -5.62 -10.43
C GLU A 87 5.67 -5.24 -9.06
N GLU A 88 6.96 -4.92 -9.01
CA GLU A 88 7.63 -4.47 -7.78
C GLU A 88 7.07 -3.15 -7.26
N LEU A 89 6.82 -2.18 -8.15
CA LEU A 89 6.20 -0.91 -7.79
C LEU A 89 4.76 -1.09 -7.33
N ALA A 90 3.97 -1.90 -8.06
CA ALA A 90 2.59 -2.17 -7.69
C ALA A 90 2.51 -2.89 -6.33
N ASP A 91 3.41 -3.83 -6.05
CA ASP A 91 3.46 -4.48 -4.74
C ASP A 91 3.85 -3.48 -3.63
N ALA A 92 4.79 -2.56 -3.86
CA ALA A 92 5.12 -1.51 -2.88
C ALA A 92 3.89 -0.62 -2.57
N LEU A 93 3.20 -0.14 -3.60
CA LEU A 93 1.99 0.67 -3.45
C LEU A 93 0.88 -0.07 -2.68
N LEU A 94 0.68 -1.36 -2.99
CA LEU A 94 -0.32 -2.19 -2.31
C LEU A 94 0.05 -2.47 -0.85
N HIS A 95 1.34 -2.56 -0.50
CA HIS A 95 1.77 -2.67 0.91
C HIS A 95 1.42 -1.41 1.68
N THR A 96 1.75 -0.23 1.14
CA THR A 96 1.44 1.06 1.75
C THR A 96 -0.06 1.23 1.94
N LEU A 97 -0.86 0.92 0.91
CA LEU A 97 -2.32 0.96 1.01
C LEU A 97 -2.85 0.02 2.10
N ALA A 98 -2.39 -1.23 2.12
CA ALA A 98 -2.88 -2.23 3.07
C ALA A 98 -2.63 -1.81 4.52
N CYS A 99 -1.45 -1.26 4.82
CA CYS A 99 -1.15 -0.78 6.17
C CYS A 99 -1.95 0.46 6.58
N ARG A 100 -2.24 1.35 5.63
CA ARG A 100 -3.07 2.54 5.91
C ARG A 100 -4.54 2.16 6.10
N ALA A 101 -5.06 1.28 5.26
CA ALA A 101 -6.44 0.79 5.32
C ALA A 101 -6.71 -0.18 6.47
N ALA A 102 -5.66 -0.77 7.07
CA ALA A 102 -5.81 -1.67 8.21
C ALA A 102 -6.45 -0.95 9.41
N VAL A 103 -7.37 -1.67 10.06
CA VAL A 103 -7.79 -1.39 11.44
C VAL A 103 -6.58 -1.61 12.35
N LYS A 104 -6.23 -0.62 13.15
CA LYS A 104 -5.04 -0.58 14.00
C LYS A 104 -5.41 -0.82 15.45
N ALA A 105 -4.40 -1.11 16.26
CA ALA A 105 -4.57 -1.22 17.70
C ALA A 105 -5.14 0.10 18.25
N GLY A 106 -6.22 0.01 19.02
CA GLY A 106 -6.91 1.17 19.60
C GLY A 106 -8.05 1.73 18.74
N ASP A 107 -8.20 1.30 17.49
CA ASP A 107 -9.36 1.69 16.68
C ASP A 107 -10.63 1.05 17.26
N PRO A 108 -11.68 1.84 17.59
CA PRO A 108 -12.94 1.28 18.06
C PRO A 108 -13.64 0.55 16.92
N LEU A 109 -14.17 -0.64 17.21
CA LEU A 109 -15.01 -1.41 16.30
C LEU A 109 -16.33 -1.76 16.97
N ARG A 110 -17.42 -1.62 16.22
CA ARG A 110 -18.73 -2.14 16.58
C ARG A 110 -18.80 -3.64 16.31
N PRO A 111 -19.68 -4.40 16.99
CA PRO A 111 -19.82 -5.84 16.78
C PRO A 111 -20.01 -6.23 15.31
N GLU A 112 -20.80 -5.47 14.56
CA GLU A 112 -21.09 -5.75 13.16
C GLU A 112 -19.85 -5.55 12.26
N GLU A 113 -18.96 -4.63 12.64
CA GLU A 113 -17.70 -4.37 11.93
C GLU A 113 -16.69 -5.49 12.17
N ILE A 114 -16.67 -6.05 13.39
CA ILE A 114 -15.87 -7.22 13.74
C ILE A 114 -16.34 -8.44 12.94
N GLU A 115 -17.64 -8.71 12.91
CA GLU A 115 -18.21 -9.81 12.14
C GLU A 115 -17.91 -9.67 10.65
N ALA A 116 -18.11 -8.48 10.08
CA ALA A 116 -17.79 -8.22 8.69
C ALA A 116 -16.29 -8.40 8.37
N LEU A 117 -15.40 -8.01 9.28
CA LEU A 117 -13.96 -8.20 9.13
C LEU A 117 -13.59 -9.69 9.14
N LEU A 118 -14.12 -10.45 10.09
CA LEU A 118 -13.88 -11.90 10.20
C LEU A 118 -14.47 -12.65 9.00
N ALA A 119 -15.65 -12.26 8.54
CA ALA A 119 -16.29 -12.83 7.36
C ALA A 119 -15.42 -12.63 6.11
N ARG A 120 -14.73 -11.50 5.96
CA ARG A 120 -13.85 -11.22 4.80
C ARG A 120 -12.53 -12.00 4.83
N ARG A 121 -12.17 -12.67 5.92
CA ARG A 121 -10.88 -13.36 6.07
C ARG A 121 -10.59 -14.37 4.96
N HIS A 122 -11.61 -15.10 4.50
CA HIS A 122 -11.46 -16.12 3.45
C HIS A 122 -11.14 -15.53 2.07
N LEU A 123 -11.35 -14.23 1.86
CA LEU A 123 -11.00 -13.54 0.62
C LEU A 123 -9.49 -13.33 0.48
N ALA A 124 -8.73 -13.40 1.58
CA ALA A 124 -7.29 -13.26 1.57
C ALA A 124 -6.61 -14.61 1.26
N VAL A 125 -5.88 -14.67 0.14
CA VAL A 125 -5.10 -15.86 -0.29
C VAL A 125 -4.13 -16.32 0.80
N GLN A 126 -3.53 -15.39 1.55
CA GLN A 126 -2.68 -15.67 2.71
C GLN A 126 -3.22 -14.92 3.93
N SER A 127 -4.15 -15.55 4.65
CA SER A 127 -4.82 -14.89 5.79
C SER A 127 -4.04 -14.95 7.10
N HIS A 128 -2.91 -15.67 7.16
CA HIS A 128 -2.16 -15.92 8.41
C HIS A 128 -1.10 -14.88 8.73
N HIS A 129 -0.62 -14.14 7.73
CA HIS A 129 0.39 -13.10 7.90
C HIS A 129 -0.04 -11.82 7.19
N CYS A 130 0.26 -10.68 7.78
CA CYS A 130 0.08 -9.40 7.12
C CYS A 130 1.10 -9.24 5.98
N PRO A 131 0.96 -8.22 5.11
CA PRO A 131 1.91 -7.97 4.04
C PRO A 131 3.38 -7.82 4.50
N HIS A 132 3.60 -7.41 5.76
CA HIS A 132 4.93 -7.30 6.37
C HIS A 132 5.36 -8.54 7.17
N GLY A 133 4.64 -9.66 7.07
CA GLY A 133 5.03 -10.93 7.69
C GLY A 133 4.63 -11.10 9.17
N ARG A 134 3.90 -10.16 9.78
CA ARG A 134 3.39 -10.34 11.15
C ARG A 134 2.19 -11.30 11.18
N PRO A 135 2.10 -12.25 12.12
CA PRO A 135 0.91 -13.08 12.27
C PRO A 135 -0.35 -12.23 12.49
N THR A 136 -1.44 -12.59 11.81
CA THR A 136 -2.74 -11.88 11.90
C THR A 136 -3.67 -12.50 12.94
N ALA A 137 -3.40 -13.73 13.36
CA ALA A 137 -4.16 -14.45 14.38
C ALA A 137 -3.23 -15.41 15.13
N ILE A 138 -3.56 -15.66 16.39
CA ILE A 138 -2.99 -16.73 17.20
C ILE A 138 -4.12 -17.71 17.53
N LEU A 139 -3.80 -19.01 17.56
CA LEU A 139 -4.71 -20.04 18.02
C LEU A 139 -4.29 -20.44 19.43
N LEU A 140 -5.22 -20.36 20.38
CA LEU A 140 -5.04 -20.87 21.73
C LEU A 140 -6.08 -21.97 21.94
N THR A 141 -5.61 -23.22 22.00
CA THR A 141 -6.47 -24.37 22.29
C THR A 141 -6.91 -24.36 23.74
N ARG A 142 -7.99 -25.09 24.04
CA ARG A 142 -8.47 -25.23 25.42
C ARG A 142 -7.40 -25.83 26.33
N GLN A 143 -6.66 -26.83 25.85
CA GLN A 143 -5.57 -27.46 26.60
C GLN A 143 -4.43 -26.48 26.91
N GLU A 144 -4.06 -25.62 25.96
CA GLU A 144 -3.02 -24.59 26.18
C GLU A 144 -3.45 -23.56 27.21
N LEU A 145 -4.74 -23.17 27.19
CA LEU A 145 -5.31 -22.29 28.22
C LEU A 145 -5.28 -23.00 29.59
N ASP A 146 -5.77 -24.23 29.70
CA ASP A 146 -5.81 -24.96 30.97
C ASP A 146 -4.40 -25.15 31.58
N ARG A 147 -3.38 -25.44 30.75
CA ARG A 147 -1.97 -25.50 31.15
C ARG A 147 -1.47 -24.16 31.70
N GLN A 148 -1.80 -23.03 31.05
CA GLN A 148 -1.38 -21.69 31.53
C GLN A 148 -1.98 -21.33 32.90
N PHE A 149 -3.18 -21.83 33.20
CA PHE A 149 -3.83 -21.67 34.49
C PHE A 149 -3.51 -22.79 35.50
N LYS A 150 -2.56 -23.69 35.19
CA LYS A 150 -2.17 -24.83 36.05
C LYS A 150 -3.34 -25.75 36.42
N ARG A 151 -4.29 -25.92 35.50
CA ARG A 151 -5.47 -26.78 35.68
C ARG A 151 -5.26 -28.22 35.21
N THR A 152 -4.16 -28.48 34.50
CA THR A 152 -3.63 -29.79 34.06
C THR A 152 -2.14 -29.67 33.82
#